data_AF-A0A820HXV4-F1
#
_entry.id   AF-A0A820HXV4-F1
#
_cell.length_a   1.000
_cell.length_b   1.000
_cell.length_c   1.000
_cell.angle_alpha   90.00
_cell.angle_beta   90.00
_cell.angle_gamma   90.00
#
_symmetry.space_group_name_H-M   'P 1'
#
loop_
_entity.id
_entity.type
_entity.pdbx_description
1 polymer ?
#
loop_
_entity_poly.entity_id
_entity_poly.type
_entity_poly.pdbx_seq_one_letter_code
_entity_poly.pdbx_strand_id
1 'polypeptide(L)'
;TNDIPTTKIKPQYVRTCASELYYKRDEQNSRLIHGTQKLKDLCAKFRSEVLAQREKFRKENKIFDEPDHTNIFHKAKQFGSHMKTNKPEMKPKDSSSESGEDDEEAVESEEEGEATAVSLASDNLLTLEIERKQQVINRLHSELWFNEYKQGNDGPVCRCSNDDRKFGIRHQMFYGEKLINPCEKWNNNAGRLYHYRITLAPETNFILKEPTVINYDDHDYVFEGFSVLSHVSLEKVNDCIVVYHNIDYAIGLEEETSLEHYTIEELDLIQQYLLIDICELYDIQWRPLNNNNDTSTCTCYHFFPRFARILPDNGKELLHPAEQIQYFLKHLKPLMPNDLHTRCKSMSVDAWDKYVSKVQGSIVWFPKHRPAAIRLDQLDRED
;
A
#
# COMPACT_ATOMS: atom_id res chain seq x y z
N THR A 1 19.57 30.61 10.12
CA THR A 1 19.25 31.07 8.76
C THR A 1 19.15 29.84 7.89
N ASN A 2 18.00 29.17 7.96
CA ASN A 2 17.74 27.94 7.21
C ASN A 2 16.92 28.35 6.00
N ASP A 3 17.61 28.78 4.94
CA ASP A 3 17.00 28.88 3.63
C ASP A 3 16.72 27.45 3.16
N ILE A 4 15.49 27.00 3.34
CA ILE A 4 14.94 25.84 2.65
C ILE A 4 15.00 26.20 1.16
N PRO A 5 15.83 25.57 0.34
CA PRO A 5 15.96 25.95 -1.05
C PRO A 5 14.64 25.68 -1.73
N THR A 6 14.04 26.75 -2.25
CA THR A 6 12.81 26.73 -3.04
C THR A 6 12.88 25.64 -4.11
N THR A 7 11.98 24.66 -4.01
CA THR A 7 11.63 23.58 -4.95
C THR A 7 11.25 24.03 -6.36
N LYS A 8 11.42 25.33 -6.69
CA LYS A 8 10.83 25.96 -7.89
C LYS A 8 11.68 25.89 -9.15
N ILE A 9 12.96 25.50 -9.06
CA ILE A 9 13.84 25.44 -10.24
C ILE A 9 14.04 23.98 -10.63
N LYS A 10 13.62 23.63 -11.85
CA LYS A 10 13.90 22.31 -12.44
C LYS A 10 15.42 22.07 -12.43
N PRO A 11 15.90 20.94 -11.88
CA PRO A 11 17.33 20.66 -11.85
C PRO A 11 17.86 20.55 -13.28
N GLN A 12 19.09 21.02 -13.51
CA GLN A 12 19.71 20.94 -14.83
C GLN A 12 20.04 19.48 -15.19
N TYR A 13 20.37 18.67 -14.19
CA TYR A 13 20.57 17.24 -14.32
C TYR A 13 20.22 16.54 -13.01
N VAL A 14 19.82 15.27 -13.14
CA VAL A 14 19.57 14.38 -12.00
C VAL A 14 20.43 13.15 -12.19
N ARG A 15 21.17 12.77 -11.15
CA ARG A 15 21.95 11.53 -11.11
C ARG A 15 21.66 10.74 -9.84
N THR A 16 21.93 9.45 -9.86
CA THR A 16 21.97 8.64 -8.62
C THR A 16 23.40 8.63 -8.07
N CYS A 17 23.57 8.58 -6.76
CA CYS A 17 24.90 8.38 -6.18
C CYS A 17 25.47 7.01 -6.59
N ALA A 18 26.77 6.99 -6.90
CA ALA A 18 27.45 5.79 -7.34
C ALA A 18 27.90 4.92 -6.15
N SER A 19 27.91 3.60 -6.33
CA SER A 19 28.44 2.68 -5.33
C SER A 19 28.93 1.39 -6.00
N GLU A 20 30.23 1.33 -6.27
CA GLU A 20 30.92 0.15 -6.84
C GLU A 20 30.80 -1.09 -5.94
N LEU A 21 30.45 -0.86 -4.67
CA LEU A 21 30.22 -1.91 -3.69
C LEU A 21 28.96 -2.74 -4.01
N TYR A 22 27.88 -2.07 -4.42
CA TYR A 22 26.58 -2.69 -4.66
C TYR A 22 26.27 -2.84 -6.15
N TYR A 23 26.88 -2.02 -6.99
CA TYR A 23 26.57 -1.93 -8.41
C TYR A 23 27.84 -2.08 -9.24
N LYS A 24 27.73 -2.81 -10.35
CA LYS A 24 28.79 -2.95 -11.37
C LYS A 24 28.22 -2.60 -12.73
N ARG A 25 28.90 -1.73 -13.48
CA ARG A 25 28.54 -1.43 -14.87
C ARG A 25 28.81 -2.62 -15.78
N ASP A 26 27.89 -2.88 -16.71
CA ASP A 26 28.05 -3.95 -17.69
C ASP A 26 29.20 -3.65 -18.66
N GLU A 27 29.92 -4.70 -19.07
CA GLU A 27 31.10 -4.59 -19.92
C GLU A 27 30.75 -4.35 -21.40
N GLN A 28 29.57 -4.80 -21.84
CA GLN A 28 29.11 -4.68 -23.22
C GLN A 28 28.18 -3.49 -23.44
N ASN A 29 27.35 -3.17 -22.44
CA ASN A 29 26.40 -2.06 -22.49
C ASN A 29 26.60 -1.12 -21.28
N SER A 30 27.31 -0.02 -21.51
CA SER A 30 27.64 0.96 -20.47
C SER A 30 26.45 1.63 -19.78
N ARG A 31 25.21 1.51 -20.32
CA ARG A 31 23.99 2.00 -19.66
C ARG A 31 23.42 1.01 -18.64
N LEU A 32 23.74 -0.27 -18.78
CA LEU A 32 23.29 -1.30 -17.86
C LEU A 32 24.16 -1.31 -16.60
N ILE A 33 23.48 -1.30 -15.46
CA ILE A 33 24.08 -1.44 -14.14
C ILE A 33 23.53 -2.70 -13.51
N HIS A 34 24.41 -3.59 -13.06
CA HIS A 34 24.08 -4.87 -12.43
C HIS A 34 24.33 -4.83 -10.92
N GLY A 35 23.49 -5.53 -10.17
CA GLY A 35 23.72 -5.78 -8.75
C GLY A 35 24.88 -6.73 -8.50
N THR A 36 25.80 -6.34 -7.62
CA THR A 36 26.88 -7.22 -7.14
C THR A 36 26.34 -8.30 -6.21
N GLN A 37 27.17 -9.29 -5.86
CA GLN A 37 26.79 -10.30 -4.86
C GLN A 37 26.44 -9.66 -3.51
N LYS A 38 27.16 -8.61 -3.11
CA LYS A 38 26.88 -7.92 -1.85
C LYS A 38 25.50 -7.28 -1.82
N LEU A 39 25.02 -6.76 -2.96
CA LEU A 39 23.65 -6.27 -3.07
C LEU A 39 22.62 -7.40 -2.94
N LYS A 40 22.87 -8.54 -3.60
CA LYS A 40 22.01 -9.72 -3.50
C LYS A 40 21.88 -10.20 -2.06
N ASP A 41 22.99 -10.23 -1.33
CA ASP A 41 23.03 -10.62 0.08
C ASP A 41 22.26 -9.62 0.97
N LEU A 42 22.39 -8.32 0.71
CA LEU A 42 21.63 -7.27 1.38
C LEU A 42 20.11 -7.44 1.15
N CYS A 43 19.69 -7.64 -0.09
CA CYS A 43 18.29 -7.88 -0.45
C CYS A 43 17.75 -9.16 0.21
N ALA A 44 18.54 -10.24 0.24
CA ALA A 44 18.16 -11.49 0.91
C ALA A 44 18.01 -11.31 2.43
N LYS A 45 18.89 -10.52 3.04
CA LYS A 45 18.77 -10.14 4.45
C LYS A 45 17.49 -9.36 4.71
N PHE A 46 17.20 -8.34 3.89
CA PHE A 46 15.98 -7.54 4.01
C PHE A 46 14.71 -8.40 3.90
N ARG A 47 14.65 -9.33 2.95
CA ARG A 47 13.53 -10.28 2.86
C ARG A 47 13.33 -11.09 4.13
N SER A 48 14.41 -11.66 4.64
CA SER A 48 14.31 -12.65 5.72
C SER A 48 14.05 -12.01 7.09
N GLU A 49 14.62 -10.83 7.33
CA GLU A 49 14.48 -10.09 8.59
C GLU A 49 13.24 -9.19 8.63
N VAL A 50 12.80 -8.67 7.48
CA VAL A 50 11.72 -7.67 7.40
C VAL A 50 10.45 -8.30 6.81
N LEU A 51 10.44 -8.57 5.51
CA LEU A 51 9.22 -8.94 4.79
C LEU A 51 8.63 -10.28 5.28
N ALA A 52 9.49 -11.25 5.58
CA ALA A 52 9.05 -12.57 6.01
C ALA A 52 8.40 -12.60 7.41
N GLN A 53 8.52 -11.54 8.22
CA GLN A 53 8.02 -11.52 9.60
C GLN A 53 6.51 -11.72 9.66
N ARG A 54 5.80 -11.00 8.79
CA ARG A 54 4.33 -11.03 8.69
C ARG A 54 3.84 -12.39 8.21
N GLU A 55 4.44 -12.92 7.14
CA GLU A 55 4.05 -14.21 6.57
C GLU A 55 4.31 -15.37 7.54
N LYS A 56 5.47 -15.37 8.21
CA LYS A 56 5.81 -16.36 9.24
C LYS A 56 4.76 -16.36 10.35
N PHE A 57 4.44 -15.18 10.89
CA PHE A 57 3.42 -15.05 11.94
C PHE A 57 2.05 -15.57 11.49
N ARG A 58 1.60 -15.20 10.29
CA ARG A 58 0.33 -15.67 9.74
C ARG A 58 0.29 -17.19 9.58
N LYS A 59 1.37 -17.78 9.06
CA LYS A 59 1.49 -19.22 8.87
C LYS A 59 1.47 -19.97 10.20
N GLU A 60 2.20 -19.49 11.20
CA GLU A 60 2.23 -20.06 12.55
C GLU A 60 0.85 -20.03 13.23
N ASN A 61 0.10 -18.94 13.03
CA ASN A 61 -1.20 -18.71 13.68
C ASN A 61 -2.40 -19.10 12.79
N LYS A 62 -2.16 -19.70 11.61
CA LYS A 62 -3.20 -20.10 10.63
C LYS A 62 -4.15 -18.95 10.26
N ILE A 63 -3.61 -17.76 10.09
CA ILE A 63 -4.35 -16.57 9.64
C ILE A 63 -4.37 -16.56 8.11
N PHE A 64 -5.55 -16.56 7.50
CA PHE A 64 -5.75 -16.54 6.05
C PHE A 64 -6.03 -15.11 5.54
N ASP A 65 -5.67 -14.82 4.28
CA ASP A 65 -5.80 -13.47 3.69
C ASP A 65 -7.24 -13.08 3.33
N GLU A 66 -8.10 -14.06 3.00
CA GLU A 66 -9.52 -13.82 2.76
C GLU A 66 -10.32 -14.19 4.02
N PRO A 67 -11.22 -13.30 4.50
CA PRO A 67 -12.13 -13.66 5.57
C PRO A 67 -13.06 -14.78 5.11
N ASP A 68 -13.24 -15.81 5.95
CA ASP A 68 -14.24 -16.85 5.70
C ASP A 68 -15.64 -16.27 5.93
N HIS A 69 -16.25 -15.77 4.86
CA HIS A 69 -17.60 -15.21 4.91
C HIS A 69 -18.71 -16.27 4.92
N THR A 70 -18.39 -17.56 4.73
CA THR A 70 -19.42 -18.60 4.69
C THR A 70 -20.26 -18.57 5.98
N ASN A 71 -19.61 -18.42 7.12
CA ASN A 71 -20.27 -18.35 8.42
C ASN A 71 -21.13 -17.08 8.63
N ILE A 72 -20.76 -15.94 8.04
CA ILE A 72 -21.50 -14.67 8.19
C ILE A 72 -22.80 -14.72 7.38
N PHE A 73 -22.73 -15.17 6.13
CA PHE A 73 -23.90 -15.34 5.27
C PHE A 73 -24.83 -16.45 5.79
N HIS A 74 -24.28 -17.52 6.39
CA HIS A 74 -25.08 -18.56 7.03
C HIS A 74 -25.82 -18.06 8.28
N LYS A 75 -25.18 -17.25 9.14
CA LYS A 75 -25.84 -16.62 10.30
C LYS A 75 -26.93 -15.63 9.87
N ALA A 76 -26.67 -14.78 8.87
CA ALA A 76 -27.68 -13.85 8.35
C ALA A 76 -28.89 -14.58 7.74
N LYS A 77 -28.68 -15.73 7.06
CA LYS A 77 -29.78 -16.59 6.57
C LYS A 77 -30.62 -17.21 7.70
N GLN A 78 -30.02 -17.56 8.84
CA GLN A 78 -30.77 -18.05 10.01
C GLN A 78 -31.67 -16.96 10.63
N PHE A 79 -31.20 -15.71 10.69
CA PHE A 79 -32.01 -14.58 11.15
C PHE A 79 -33.14 -14.24 10.16
N GLY A 80 -32.88 -14.30 8.85
CA GLY A 80 -33.90 -14.10 7.82
C GLY A 80 -34.95 -15.22 7.74
N SER A 81 -34.60 -16.47 8.10
CA SER A 81 -35.58 -17.56 8.14
C SER A 81 -36.51 -17.50 9.35
N HIS A 82 -36.08 -16.87 10.45
CA HIS A 82 -36.91 -16.71 11.66
C HIS A 82 -38.07 -15.71 11.50
N MET A 83 -38.03 -14.82 10.49
CA MET A 83 -39.16 -13.93 10.17
C MET A 83 -40.16 -14.51 9.15
N LYS A 84 -39.91 -15.72 8.61
CA LYS A 84 -40.88 -16.45 7.77
C LYS A 84 -41.70 -17.45 8.60
N THR A 85 -42.37 -16.98 9.65
CA THR A 85 -43.41 -17.79 10.31
C THR A 85 -44.65 -16.95 10.55
N ASN A 86 -45.53 -16.95 9.55
CA ASN A 86 -46.99 -17.08 9.68
C ASN A 86 -47.65 -16.86 8.31
N LYS A 87 -47.59 -17.86 7.43
CA LYS A 87 -48.64 -18.06 6.41
C LYS A 87 -49.31 -19.40 6.72
N PRO A 88 -50.64 -19.44 6.94
CA PRO A 88 -51.34 -20.69 7.22
C PRO A 88 -51.29 -21.60 5.99
N GLU A 89 -51.07 -22.89 6.27
CA GLU A 89 -51.03 -23.97 5.29
C GLU A 89 -52.32 -24.03 4.46
N MET A 90 -52.20 -23.91 3.13
CA MET A 90 -53.20 -24.45 2.21
C MET A 90 -52.57 -25.56 1.36
N LYS A 91 -53.20 -26.73 1.47
CA LYS A 91 -52.83 -28.02 0.87
C LYS A 91 -52.75 -27.97 -0.67
N PRO A 92 -51.98 -28.88 -1.28
CA PRO A 92 -51.78 -28.92 -2.72
C PRO A 92 -53.03 -29.48 -3.41
N LYS A 93 -53.40 -28.87 -4.53
CA LYS A 93 -54.20 -29.52 -5.56
C LYS A 93 -53.40 -29.53 -6.85
N ASP A 94 -53.10 -30.74 -7.29
CA ASP A 94 -52.55 -31.07 -8.60
C ASP A 94 -53.46 -30.55 -9.71
N SER A 95 -52.87 -30.06 -10.81
CA SER A 95 -53.18 -30.44 -12.21
C SER A 95 -52.49 -29.51 -13.22
N SER A 96 -51.55 -30.11 -13.97
CA SER A 96 -51.33 -30.04 -15.42
C SER A 96 -51.42 -28.73 -16.23
N SER A 97 -50.36 -28.55 -17.04
CA SER A 97 -50.30 -28.14 -18.46
C SER A 97 -50.46 -26.66 -18.88
N GLU A 98 -49.35 -26.18 -19.47
CA GLU A 98 -49.16 -25.48 -20.76
C GLU A 98 -49.77 -24.10 -21.07
N SER A 99 -48.94 -23.32 -21.81
CA SER A 99 -49.20 -22.07 -22.56
C SER A 99 -49.46 -20.82 -21.71
N GLY A 100 -48.94 -19.63 -21.98
CA GLY A 100 -48.34 -19.03 -23.17
C GLY A 100 -48.91 -17.62 -23.30
N GLU A 101 -48.03 -16.60 -23.26
CA GLU A 101 -48.18 -15.23 -23.81
C GLU A 101 -49.34 -14.33 -23.30
N ASP A 102 -49.02 -13.27 -22.55
CA ASP A 102 -48.95 -11.87 -23.05
C ASP A 102 -49.04 -10.83 -21.90
N ASP A 103 -48.17 -9.83 -22.02
CA ASP A 103 -48.08 -8.60 -21.22
C ASP A 103 -49.33 -7.71 -21.40
N GLU A 104 -49.83 -7.08 -20.33
CA GLU A 104 -50.27 -5.67 -20.32
C GLU A 104 -50.20 -5.09 -18.89
N GLU A 105 -49.81 -3.81 -18.83
CA GLU A 105 -49.20 -3.11 -17.70
C GLU A 105 -50.15 -2.61 -16.59
N ALA A 106 -49.53 -2.50 -15.41
CA ALA A 106 -49.68 -1.50 -14.35
C ALA A 106 -50.97 -1.45 -13.49
N VAL A 107 -50.82 -1.89 -12.23
CA VAL A 107 -51.11 -1.04 -11.07
C VAL A 107 -50.24 -1.43 -9.86
N GLU A 108 -49.54 -0.42 -9.36
CA GLU A 108 -48.71 -0.34 -8.17
C GLU A 108 -49.39 -0.95 -6.93
N SER A 109 -48.63 -1.67 -6.10
CA SER A 109 -48.51 -1.42 -4.64
C SER A 109 -48.08 -2.65 -3.84
N GLU A 110 -46.77 -3.00 -3.71
CA GLU A 110 -46.26 -3.84 -2.58
C GLU A 110 -44.76 -3.60 -2.23
N GLU A 111 -44.16 -2.44 -2.53
CA GLU A 111 -42.70 -2.23 -2.32
C GLU A 111 -42.25 -1.86 -0.89
N GLU A 112 -43.15 -1.59 0.07
CA GLU A 112 -42.72 -1.10 1.40
C GLU A 112 -42.21 -2.20 2.36
N GLY A 113 -42.64 -3.46 2.18
CA GLY A 113 -42.30 -4.57 3.08
C GLY A 113 -40.98 -5.29 2.74
N GLU A 114 -40.59 -5.29 1.47
CA GLU A 114 -39.37 -5.95 1.02
C GLU A 114 -38.14 -5.05 1.21
N ALA A 115 -38.29 -3.74 0.99
CA ALA A 115 -37.25 -2.75 1.27
C ALA A 115 -36.85 -2.70 2.76
N THR A 116 -37.81 -2.84 3.69
CA THR A 116 -37.55 -2.84 5.14
C THR A 116 -36.88 -4.14 5.61
N ALA A 117 -37.27 -5.30 5.07
CA ALA A 117 -36.63 -6.58 5.39
C ALA A 117 -35.19 -6.69 4.84
N VAL A 118 -34.93 -6.14 3.65
CA VAL A 118 -33.58 -6.05 3.07
C VAL A 118 -32.70 -5.08 3.86
N SER A 119 -33.26 -3.95 4.33
CA SER A 119 -32.55 -3.00 5.21
C SER A 119 -32.14 -3.65 6.54
N LEU A 120 -33.07 -4.31 7.23
CA LEU A 120 -32.80 -5.01 8.50
C LEU A 120 -31.79 -6.16 8.34
N ALA A 121 -31.84 -6.90 7.24
CA ALA A 121 -30.84 -7.94 6.95
C ALA A 121 -29.44 -7.33 6.69
N SER A 122 -29.38 -6.16 6.05
CA SER A 122 -28.13 -5.42 5.80
C SER A 122 -27.53 -4.85 7.09
N ASP A 123 -28.35 -4.29 7.99
CA ASP A 123 -27.88 -3.74 9.27
C ASP A 123 -27.34 -4.83 10.21
N ASN A 124 -27.96 -6.01 10.19
CA ASN A 124 -27.47 -7.18 10.92
C ASN A 124 -26.15 -7.70 10.35
N LEU A 125 -25.96 -7.68 9.03
CA LEU A 125 -24.70 -8.08 8.39
C LEU A 125 -23.56 -7.11 8.75
N LEU A 126 -23.83 -5.81 8.75
CA LEU A 126 -22.89 -4.79 9.18
C LEU A 126 -22.43 -5.02 10.62
N THR A 127 -23.39 -5.20 11.54
CA THR A 127 -23.10 -5.42 12.96
C THR A 127 -22.24 -6.66 13.17
N LEU A 128 -22.58 -7.77 12.50
CA LEU A 128 -21.81 -9.01 12.57
C LEU A 128 -20.38 -8.86 12.03
N GLU A 129 -20.18 -8.08 10.97
CA GLU A 129 -18.85 -7.83 10.40
C GLU A 129 -17.99 -6.96 11.32
N ILE A 130 -18.59 -5.95 11.95
CA ILE A 130 -17.93 -5.12 12.97
C ILE A 130 -17.51 -6.01 14.15
N GLU A 131 -18.42 -6.84 14.68
CA GLU A 131 -18.10 -7.78 15.77
C GLU A 131 -16.99 -8.76 15.39
N ARG A 132 -16.99 -9.28 14.15
CA ARG A 132 -15.93 -10.16 13.65
C ARG A 132 -14.58 -9.45 13.65
N LYS A 133 -14.50 -8.24 13.10
CA LYS A 133 -13.27 -7.44 13.07
C LYS A 133 -12.78 -7.12 14.48
N GLN A 134 -13.69 -6.93 15.44
CA GLN A 134 -13.34 -6.74 16.85
C GLN A 134 -12.71 -7.97 17.50
N GLN A 135 -13.04 -9.17 17.03
CA GLN A 135 -12.56 -10.45 17.58
C GLN A 135 -11.27 -10.98 16.92
N VAL A 136 -10.68 -10.24 15.98
CA VAL A 136 -9.43 -10.66 15.31
C VAL A 136 -8.28 -10.75 16.32
N ILE A 137 -7.66 -11.93 16.39
CA ILE A 137 -6.68 -12.33 17.42
C ILE A 137 -5.51 -11.36 17.55
N ASN A 138 -5.04 -10.80 16.44
CA ASN A 138 -3.86 -9.94 16.40
C ASN A 138 -4.20 -8.47 16.17
N ARG A 139 -5.44 -8.05 16.48
CA ARG A 139 -5.81 -6.65 16.48
C ARG A 139 -5.02 -5.89 17.54
N LEU A 140 -4.48 -4.73 17.18
CA LEU A 140 -3.64 -3.93 18.06
C LEU A 140 -4.45 -3.25 19.18
N HIS A 141 -5.64 -2.74 18.86
CA HIS A 141 -6.52 -2.07 19.81
C HIS A 141 -7.99 -2.09 19.33
N SER A 142 -8.94 -2.06 20.27
CA SER A 142 -10.40 -2.14 19.99
C SER A 142 -10.96 -0.94 19.21
N GLU A 143 -10.26 0.20 19.24
CA GLU A 143 -10.65 1.43 18.54
C GLU A 143 -9.94 1.61 17.19
N LEU A 144 -8.89 0.82 16.93
CA LEU A 144 -8.13 0.92 15.69
C LEU A 144 -8.71 0.02 14.61
N TRP A 145 -8.92 0.59 13.43
CA TRP A 145 -9.25 -0.13 12.22
C TRP A 145 -7.98 -0.59 11.51
N PHE A 146 -8.13 -1.62 10.68
CA PHE A 146 -7.05 -2.19 9.89
C PHE A 146 -7.61 -2.64 8.54
N ASN A 147 -6.73 -2.73 7.54
CA ASN A 147 -7.16 -3.13 6.22
C ASN A 147 -7.19 -4.66 6.12
N GLU A 148 -8.12 -5.17 5.34
CA GLU A 148 -8.21 -6.58 4.97
C GLU A 148 -8.39 -6.64 3.45
N TYR A 149 -7.82 -7.65 2.82
CA TYR A 149 -7.89 -7.79 1.37
C TYR A 149 -9.35 -7.92 0.92
N LYS A 150 -9.75 -7.07 -0.05
CA LYS A 150 -11.10 -6.96 -0.60
C LYS A 150 -12.20 -6.62 0.40
N GLN A 151 -11.86 -6.10 1.58
CA GLN A 151 -12.82 -5.69 2.60
C GLN A 151 -12.69 -4.19 2.90
N GLY A 152 -13.84 -3.52 2.97
CA GLY A 152 -13.97 -2.24 3.64
C GLY A 152 -14.19 -2.44 5.15
N ASN A 153 -14.57 -1.35 5.81
CA ASN A 153 -14.96 -1.39 7.22
C ASN A 153 -16.27 -2.17 7.43
N ASP A 154 -17.14 -2.14 6.43
CA ASP A 154 -18.52 -2.64 6.49
C ASP A 154 -18.71 -3.98 5.74
N GLY A 155 -17.61 -4.67 5.43
CA GLY A 155 -17.60 -5.94 4.70
C GLY A 155 -17.03 -5.83 3.29
N PRO A 156 -17.40 -6.70 2.34
CA PRO A 156 -16.73 -6.82 1.05
C PRO A 156 -16.88 -5.54 0.21
N VAL A 157 -15.77 -5.07 -0.37
CA VAL A 157 -15.72 -3.85 -1.22
C VAL A 157 -16.57 -4.01 -2.49
N CYS A 158 -16.69 -5.23 -3.00
CA CYS A 158 -17.44 -5.55 -4.22
C CYS A 158 -18.51 -6.61 -3.94
N ARG A 159 -19.76 -6.31 -4.29
CA ARG A 159 -20.92 -7.23 -4.21
C ARG A 159 -21.32 -7.85 -5.55
N CYS A 160 -20.58 -7.57 -6.62
CA CYS A 160 -20.83 -8.14 -7.94
C CYS A 160 -20.59 -9.65 -7.98
N SER A 161 -21.24 -10.33 -8.93
CA SER A 161 -21.01 -11.75 -9.18
C SER A 161 -19.57 -12.02 -9.66
N ASN A 162 -19.14 -13.28 -9.60
CA ASN A 162 -17.80 -13.65 -10.10
C ASN A 162 -17.64 -13.42 -11.61
N ASP A 163 -18.72 -13.48 -12.38
CA ASP A 163 -18.68 -13.21 -13.82
C ASP A 163 -18.59 -11.71 -14.10
N ASP A 164 -19.32 -10.89 -13.35
CA ASP A 164 -19.27 -9.43 -13.48
C ASP A 164 -17.91 -8.85 -13.04
N ARG A 165 -17.26 -9.49 -12.07
CA ARG A 165 -15.92 -9.09 -11.59
C ARG A 165 -14.83 -9.24 -12.64
N LYS A 166 -15.07 -10.00 -13.71
CA LYS A 166 -14.12 -10.15 -14.83
C LYS A 166 -14.07 -8.91 -15.72
N PHE A 167 -15.00 -7.97 -15.54
CA PHE A 167 -15.15 -6.79 -16.38
C PHE A 167 -15.30 -5.52 -15.54
N GLY A 168 -14.97 -4.38 -16.14
CA GLY A 168 -15.23 -3.06 -15.58
C GLY A 168 -14.05 -2.43 -14.84
N ILE A 169 -13.91 -1.12 -15.02
CA ILE A 169 -12.80 -0.32 -14.49
C ILE A 169 -12.74 -0.30 -12.95
N ARG A 170 -13.89 -0.45 -12.27
CA ARG A 170 -13.95 -0.52 -10.80
C ARG A 170 -13.37 -1.83 -10.25
N HIS A 171 -13.33 -2.88 -11.07
CA HIS A 171 -12.64 -4.13 -10.78
C HIS A 171 -11.20 -4.12 -11.29
N GLN A 172 -10.68 -2.94 -11.67
CA GLN A 172 -9.32 -2.75 -12.19
C GLN A 172 -9.06 -3.56 -13.48
N MET A 173 -10.11 -3.73 -14.30
CA MET A 173 -10.01 -4.32 -15.64
C MET A 173 -10.03 -3.21 -16.68
N PHE A 174 -8.88 -2.95 -17.31
CA PHE A 174 -8.73 -1.88 -18.29
C PHE A 174 -8.72 -2.44 -19.72
N TYR A 175 -9.54 -1.85 -20.60
CA TYR A 175 -9.63 -2.30 -21.99
C TYR A 175 -8.31 -2.05 -22.73
N GLY A 176 -7.82 -3.07 -23.45
CA GLY A 176 -6.59 -2.99 -24.22
C GLY A 176 -5.31 -3.18 -23.40
N GLU A 177 -5.41 -3.41 -22.09
CA GLU A 177 -4.28 -3.77 -21.25
C GLU A 177 -3.65 -5.10 -21.71
N LYS A 178 -2.32 -5.18 -21.67
CA LYS A 178 -1.55 -6.33 -22.14
C LYS A 178 -0.57 -6.77 -21.06
N LEU A 179 -0.16 -8.04 -21.15
CA LEU A 179 0.96 -8.53 -20.35
C LEU A 179 2.23 -7.74 -20.67
N ILE A 180 3.02 -7.48 -19.63
CA ILE A 180 4.26 -6.74 -19.72
C ILE A 180 5.41 -7.73 -19.58
N ASN A 181 6.33 -7.73 -20.55
CA ASN A 181 7.51 -8.59 -20.49
C ASN A 181 8.29 -8.31 -19.19
N PRO A 182 8.60 -9.34 -18.39
CA PRO A 182 9.35 -9.18 -17.15
C PRO A 182 10.65 -8.39 -17.34
N CYS A 183 10.94 -7.51 -16.40
CA CYS A 183 12.24 -6.90 -16.26
C CYS A 183 13.25 -7.91 -15.68
N GLU A 184 14.52 -7.74 -16.04
CA GLU A 184 15.61 -8.46 -15.36
C GLU A 184 15.76 -7.89 -13.95
N LYS A 185 15.69 -8.76 -12.94
CA LYS A 185 15.57 -8.34 -11.54
C LYS A 185 16.84 -7.65 -11.04
N TRP A 186 17.99 -8.12 -11.49
CA TRP A 186 19.29 -7.72 -10.95
C TRP A 186 20.02 -6.66 -11.78
N ASN A 187 19.31 -5.92 -12.63
CA ASN A 187 19.84 -4.74 -13.30
C ASN A 187 18.78 -3.62 -13.40
N ASN A 188 19.20 -2.46 -13.90
CA ASN A 188 18.36 -1.29 -14.09
C ASN A 188 17.48 -1.30 -15.37
N ASN A 189 17.56 -2.35 -16.19
CA ASN A 189 16.83 -2.47 -17.47
C ASN A 189 16.94 -1.21 -18.37
N ALA A 190 18.10 -0.56 -18.39
CA ALA A 190 18.31 0.68 -19.12
C ALA A 190 17.86 0.58 -20.59
N GLY A 191 17.09 1.57 -21.05
CA GLY A 191 16.51 1.60 -22.39
C GLY A 191 15.15 0.91 -22.53
N ARG A 192 14.66 0.21 -21.49
CA ARG A 192 13.28 -0.34 -21.44
C ARG A 192 12.33 0.49 -20.57
N LEU A 193 12.87 1.33 -19.71
CA LEU A 193 12.12 2.08 -18.70
C LEU A 193 12.25 3.59 -18.90
N TYR A 194 11.11 4.27 -18.90
CA TYR A 194 10.98 5.72 -18.95
C TYR A 194 10.81 6.25 -17.53
N HIS A 195 11.53 7.32 -17.20
CA HIS A 195 11.59 7.86 -15.84
C HIS A 195 10.77 9.15 -15.72
N TYR A 196 9.81 9.13 -14.79
CA TYR A 196 8.98 10.28 -14.46
C TYR A 196 9.08 10.57 -12.96
N ARG A 197 9.30 11.84 -12.60
CA ARG A 197 9.16 12.31 -11.23
C ARG A 197 7.69 12.63 -10.97
N ILE A 198 7.14 12.11 -9.87
CA ILE A 198 5.81 12.52 -9.42
C ILE A 198 5.93 13.92 -8.81
N THR A 199 5.08 14.83 -9.26
CA THR A 199 4.98 16.20 -8.78
C THR A 199 3.62 16.42 -8.14
N LEU A 200 3.57 17.32 -7.16
CA LEU A 200 2.36 17.65 -6.43
C LEU A 200 2.27 19.16 -6.25
N ALA A 201 1.13 19.75 -6.61
CA ALA A 201 0.87 21.17 -6.40
C ALA A 201 -0.55 21.40 -5.87
N PRO A 202 -0.75 22.20 -4.80
CA PRO A 202 0.26 22.87 -3.99
C PRO A 202 1.00 21.90 -3.03
N GLU A 203 2.14 22.33 -2.46
CA GLU A 203 2.94 21.50 -1.53
C GLU A 203 2.47 21.61 -0.06
N THR A 204 1.35 22.29 0.21
CA THR A 204 0.94 22.79 1.54
C THR A 204 0.98 21.75 2.66
N ASN A 205 0.48 20.53 2.42
CA ASN A 205 0.43 19.47 3.43
C ASN A 205 1.64 18.52 3.42
N PHE A 206 2.58 18.74 2.49
CA PHE A 206 3.68 17.81 2.21
C PHE A 206 5.04 18.37 2.59
N ILE A 207 5.11 19.65 2.94
CA ILE A 207 6.27 20.26 3.60
C ILE A 207 6.18 19.94 5.10
N LEU A 208 6.89 18.90 5.50
CA LEU A 208 6.98 18.51 6.91
C LEU A 208 8.05 19.34 7.63
N LYS A 209 7.78 19.66 8.90
CA LYS A 209 8.77 20.29 9.79
C LYS A 209 10.00 19.40 9.98
N GLU A 210 9.79 18.09 10.03
CA GLU A 210 10.81 17.07 10.23
C GLU A 210 10.66 16.01 9.12
N PRO A 211 11.31 16.19 7.96
CA PRO A 211 11.27 15.22 6.88
C PRO A 211 12.13 14.00 7.20
N THR A 212 11.90 12.88 6.53
CA THR A 212 12.79 11.71 6.61
C THR A 212 14.13 12.04 5.96
N VAL A 213 15.21 11.92 6.73
CA VAL A 213 16.59 12.19 6.28
C VAL A 213 17.44 10.94 6.43
N ILE A 214 18.21 10.62 5.39
CA ILE A 214 19.22 9.56 5.42
C ILE A 214 20.59 10.20 5.25
N ASN A 215 21.45 10.01 6.25
CA ASN A 215 22.85 10.43 6.18
C ASN A 215 23.69 9.35 5.49
N TYR A 216 24.39 9.73 4.42
CA TYR A 216 25.27 8.85 3.65
C TYR A 216 26.44 9.64 3.08
N ASP A 217 27.65 9.10 3.25
CA ASP A 217 28.90 9.71 2.78
C ASP A 217 29.05 11.19 3.25
N ASP A 218 28.79 11.45 4.53
CA ASP A 218 28.81 12.79 5.15
C ASP A 218 27.79 13.81 4.58
N HIS A 219 26.75 13.34 3.89
CA HIS A 219 25.70 14.19 3.35
C HIS A 219 24.31 13.73 3.77
N ASP A 220 23.43 14.70 3.97
CA ASP A 220 22.03 14.47 4.27
C ASP A 220 21.21 14.41 2.98
N TYR A 221 20.55 13.28 2.76
CA TYR A 221 19.58 13.11 1.68
C TYR A 221 18.17 13.17 2.26
N VAL A 222 17.38 14.12 1.78
CA VAL A 222 16.03 14.41 2.29
C VAL A 222 15.00 13.76 1.38
N PHE A 223 13.99 13.12 1.95
CA PHE A 223 12.88 12.59 1.17
C PHE A 223 12.14 13.71 0.42
N GLU A 224 12.01 13.57 -0.90
CA GLU A 224 11.34 14.55 -1.77
C GLU A 224 10.20 13.96 -2.61
N GLY A 225 9.74 12.74 -2.29
CA GLY A 225 8.65 12.06 -2.98
C GLY A 225 9.11 10.83 -3.76
N PHE A 226 8.45 10.55 -4.87
CA PHE A 226 8.64 9.32 -5.65
C PHE A 226 8.87 9.60 -7.13
N SER A 227 9.62 8.71 -7.74
CA SER A 227 9.70 8.55 -9.19
C SER A 227 8.96 7.29 -9.60
N VAL A 228 8.38 7.32 -10.79
CA VAL A 228 7.75 6.21 -11.49
C VAL A 228 8.61 5.83 -12.68
N LEU A 229 8.87 4.53 -12.82
CA LEU A 229 9.52 3.93 -13.98
C LEU A 229 8.45 3.16 -14.77
N SER A 230 8.21 3.59 -16.00
CA SER A 230 7.18 3.03 -16.88
C SER A 230 7.81 2.21 -18.02
N HIS A 231 7.17 1.11 -18.39
CA HIS A 231 7.57 0.30 -19.56
C HIS A 231 7.21 0.95 -20.90
N VAL A 232 6.41 2.01 -20.86
CA VAL A 232 5.95 2.76 -22.03
C VAL A 232 6.09 4.26 -21.78
N SER A 233 6.34 5.03 -22.84
CA SER A 233 6.36 6.49 -22.74
C SER A 233 4.95 7.01 -22.42
N LEU A 234 4.85 7.89 -21.42
CA LEU A 234 3.61 8.49 -20.94
C LEU A 234 3.38 9.88 -21.57
N GLU A 235 3.50 9.97 -22.89
CA GLU A 235 3.27 11.23 -23.60
C GLU A 235 1.82 11.70 -23.41
N LYS A 236 1.66 12.98 -23.02
CA LYS A 236 0.35 13.67 -22.94
C LYS A 236 -0.59 13.13 -21.86
N VAL A 237 -0.05 12.62 -20.75
CA VAL A 237 -0.86 12.38 -19.55
C VAL A 237 -1.11 13.73 -18.86
N ASN A 238 -2.39 14.12 -18.73
CA ASN A 238 -2.77 15.32 -18.00
C ASN A 238 -2.58 15.12 -16.49
N ASP A 239 -2.38 16.23 -15.78
CA ASP A 239 -2.33 16.21 -14.32
C ASP A 239 -3.63 15.62 -13.75
N CYS A 240 -3.47 14.76 -12.75
CA CYS A 240 -4.58 14.17 -12.01
C CYS A 240 -4.94 15.11 -10.86
N ILE A 241 -6.15 15.68 -10.90
CA ILE A 241 -6.65 16.53 -9.82
C ILE A 241 -7.33 15.66 -8.77
N VAL A 242 -6.86 15.75 -7.52
CA VAL A 242 -7.41 15.05 -6.36
C VAL A 242 -7.70 16.07 -5.27
N VAL A 243 -8.92 16.04 -4.73
CA VAL A 243 -9.30 16.88 -3.60
C VAL A 243 -8.93 16.16 -2.30
N TYR A 244 -8.08 16.79 -1.48
CA TYR A 244 -7.69 16.27 -0.17
C TYR A 244 -7.70 17.40 0.87
N HIS A 245 -8.35 17.19 2.02
CA HIS A 245 -8.58 18.25 3.03
C HIS A 245 -9.11 19.57 2.42
N ASN A 246 -10.05 19.48 1.49
CA ASN A 246 -10.63 20.63 0.77
C ASN A 246 -9.61 21.49 -0.01
N ILE A 247 -8.48 20.90 -0.39
CA ILE A 247 -7.49 21.51 -1.27
C ILE A 247 -7.42 20.67 -2.55
N ASP A 248 -7.50 21.34 -3.70
CA ASP A 248 -7.29 20.72 -5.00
C ASP A 248 -5.80 20.52 -5.22
N TYR A 249 -5.36 19.26 -5.23
CA TYR A 249 -3.99 18.89 -5.56
C TYR A 249 -3.90 18.39 -6.99
N ALA A 250 -3.02 18.99 -7.78
CA ALA A 250 -2.59 18.49 -9.07
C ALA A 250 -1.40 17.54 -8.89
N ILE A 251 -1.59 16.28 -9.26
CA ILE A 251 -0.55 15.25 -9.32
C ILE A 251 -0.09 15.15 -10.78
N GLY A 252 1.14 15.58 -11.04
CA GLY A 252 1.73 15.57 -12.38
C GLY A 252 2.88 14.57 -12.52
N LEU A 253 3.18 14.19 -13.75
CA LEU A 253 4.34 13.36 -14.09
C LEU A 253 5.31 14.16 -14.94
N GLU A 254 6.49 14.46 -14.39
CA GLU A 254 7.53 15.19 -15.09
C GLU A 254 8.61 14.23 -15.58
N GLU A 255 8.83 14.16 -16.90
CA GLU A 255 9.90 13.33 -17.46
C GLU A 255 11.29 13.85 -17.05
N GLU A 256 12.13 12.93 -16.57
CA GLU A 256 13.51 13.18 -16.14
C GLU A 256 14.47 12.17 -16.79
N THR A 257 15.78 12.48 -16.74
CA THR A 257 16.83 11.59 -17.25
C THR A 257 16.80 10.23 -16.56
N SER A 258 17.08 9.16 -17.30
CA SER A 258 17.10 7.79 -16.75
C SER A 258 18.06 7.68 -15.56
N LEU A 259 17.61 6.96 -14.53
CA LEU A 259 18.42 6.64 -13.35
C LEU A 259 19.38 5.48 -13.66
N GLU A 260 20.52 5.42 -12.98
CA GLU A 260 21.55 4.40 -13.24
C GLU A 260 21.66 3.37 -12.10
N HIS A 261 21.89 3.82 -10.87
CA HIS A 261 22.32 2.94 -9.76
C HIS A 261 21.13 2.40 -8.97
N TYR A 262 20.44 1.41 -9.56
CA TYR A 262 19.39 0.62 -8.93
C TYR A 262 19.22 -0.72 -9.65
N THR A 263 18.51 -1.63 -9.01
CA THR A 263 17.99 -2.86 -9.62
C THR A 263 16.50 -2.96 -9.35
N ILE A 264 15.76 -3.64 -10.23
CA ILE A 264 14.31 -3.83 -10.07
C ILE A 264 13.98 -4.56 -8.78
N GLU A 265 14.82 -5.51 -8.38
CA GLU A 265 14.66 -6.27 -7.15
C GLU A 265 14.63 -5.37 -5.89
N GLU A 266 15.48 -4.34 -5.83
CA GLU A 266 15.46 -3.41 -4.70
C GLU A 266 14.17 -2.59 -4.66
N LEU A 267 13.70 -2.13 -5.82
CA LEU A 267 12.48 -1.34 -5.92
C LEU A 267 11.26 -2.17 -5.50
N ASP A 268 11.17 -3.41 -6.00
CA ASP A 268 10.09 -4.34 -5.63
C ASP A 268 10.07 -4.62 -4.12
N LEU A 269 11.25 -4.75 -3.50
CA LEU A 269 11.38 -4.95 -2.04
C LEU A 269 10.90 -3.74 -1.25
N ILE A 270 11.34 -2.54 -1.64
CA ILE A 270 10.95 -1.31 -0.94
C ILE A 270 9.46 -1.03 -1.15
N GLN A 271 8.94 -1.27 -2.35
CA GLN A 271 7.53 -1.13 -2.66
C GLN A 271 6.67 -2.08 -1.80
N GLN A 272 7.05 -3.36 -1.71
CA GLN A 272 6.37 -4.32 -0.84
C GLN A 272 6.39 -3.86 0.62
N TYR A 273 7.56 -3.46 1.13
CA TYR A 273 7.70 -2.99 2.49
C TYR A 273 6.80 -1.79 2.79
N LEU A 274 6.90 -0.73 1.99
CA LEU A 274 6.17 0.51 2.25
C LEU A 274 4.68 0.37 2.00
N LEU A 275 4.28 -0.17 0.85
CA LEU A 275 2.88 -0.12 0.42
C LEU A 275 2.05 -1.24 1.07
N ILE A 276 2.65 -2.40 1.37
CA ILE A 276 1.91 -3.55 1.89
C ILE A 276 2.16 -3.78 3.38
N ASP A 277 3.42 -3.75 3.82
CA ASP A 277 3.74 -4.07 5.23
C ASP A 277 3.57 -2.89 6.18
N ILE A 278 3.74 -1.66 5.68
CA ILE A 278 3.52 -0.43 6.45
C ILE A 278 2.12 0.13 6.18
N CYS A 279 1.74 0.38 4.92
CA CYS A 279 0.49 1.06 4.58
C CYS A 279 -0.72 0.13 4.36
N GLU A 280 -0.53 -1.19 4.31
CA GLU A 280 -1.60 -2.18 4.14
C GLU A 280 -2.49 -1.94 2.89
N LEU A 281 -1.91 -1.52 1.76
CA LEU A 281 -2.62 -1.23 0.51
C LEU A 281 -2.83 -2.49 -0.35
N TYR A 282 -3.64 -3.44 0.15
CA TYR A 282 -3.77 -4.78 -0.45
C TYR A 282 -4.50 -4.83 -1.80
N ASP A 283 -5.44 -3.92 -2.01
CA ASP A 283 -6.35 -3.99 -3.17
C ASP A 283 -5.80 -3.27 -4.41
N ILE A 284 -4.60 -2.68 -4.33
CA ILE A 284 -3.96 -2.06 -5.49
C ILE A 284 -3.45 -3.14 -6.44
N GLN A 285 -3.92 -3.13 -7.69
CA GLN A 285 -3.40 -3.98 -8.75
C GLN A 285 -2.14 -3.36 -9.34
N TRP A 286 -1.01 -4.02 -9.12
CA TRP A 286 0.28 -3.63 -9.66
C TRP A 286 0.58 -4.32 -10.98
N ARG A 287 -0.11 -5.43 -11.28
CA ARG A 287 0.09 -6.21 -12.50
C ARG A 287 -1.12 -6.10 -13.44
N PRO A 288 -0.88 -6.18 -14.75
CA PRO A 288 -1.96 -6.06 -15.72
C PRO A 288 -2.97 -7.21 -15.58
N LEU A 289 -4.20 -6.97 -16.04
CA LEU A 289 -5.29 -7.95 -16.10
C LEU A 289 -5.72 -8.50 -14.73
N ASN A 290 -5.56 -7.69 -13.67
CA ASN A 290 -6.00 -8.02 -12.31
C ASN A 290 -5.39 -9.33 -11.78
N ASN A 291 -4.11 -9.58 -12.12
CA ASN A 291 -3.40 -10.80 -11.75
C ASN A 291 -2.08 -10.51 -11.01
N ASN A 292 -2.20 -9.94 -9.81
CA ASN A 292 -1.06 -9.64 -8.94
C ASN A 292 -0.17 -10.86 -8.59
N ASN A 293 -0.70 -12.09 -8.69
CA ASN A 293 0.04 -13.32 -8.36
C ASN A 293 0.87 -13.88 -9.52
N ASP A 294 0.68 -13.37 -10.74
CA ASP A 294 1.38 -13.88 -11.91
C ASP A 294 2.77 -13.25 -12.06
N THR A 295 3.78 -14.05 -11.76
CA THR A 295 5.19 -13.65 -11.88
C THR A 295 5.70 -13.70 -13.33
N SER A 296 4.90 -14.17 -14.29
CA SER A 296 5.27 -14.21 -15.71
C SER A 296 5.13 -12.86 -16.42
N THR A 297 4.47 -11.89 -15.79
CA THR A 297 4.40 -10.49 -16.23
C THR A 297 5.21 -9.59 -15.30
N CYS A 298 5.54 -8.38 -15.73
CA CYS A 298 6.04 -7.31 -14.87
C CYS A 298 4.90 -6.53 -14.19
N THR A 299 5.22 -5.66 -13.24
CA THR A 299 4.28 -4.66 -12.75
C THR A 299 4.09 -3.57 -13.81
N CYS A 300 2.97 -2.86 -13.76
CA CYS A 300 2.69 -1.75 -14.67
C CYS A 300 3.73 -0.63 -14.52
N TYR A 301 4.12 -0.38 -13.27
CA TYR A 301 5.08 0.65 -12.88
C TYR A 301 6.02 0.12 -11.80
N HIS A 302 7.25 0.63 -11.77
CA HIS A 302 8.16 0.49 -10.62
C HIS A 302 8.29 1.83 -9.91
N PHE A 303 8.31 1.80 -8.57
CA PHE A 303 8.46 3.00 -7.75
C PHE A 303 9.89 3.15 -7.25
N PHE A 304 10.42 4.37 -7.38
CA PHE A 304 11.72 4.75 -6.84
C PHE A 304 11.50 5.84 -5.78
N PRO A 305 11.70 5.56 -4.47
CA PRO A 305 11.66 6.59 -3.44
C PRO A 305 12.84 7.54 -3.59
N ARG A 306 12.56 8.84 -3.59
CA ARG A 306 13.56 9.88 -3.83
C ARG A 306 14.03 10.45 -2.51
N PHE A 307 15.26 10.13 -2.14
CA PHE A 307 16.03 10.85 -1.15
C PHE A 307 17.07 11.67 -1.88
N ALA A 308 16.95 12.99 -1.83
CA ALA A 308 17.71 13.88 -2.69
C ALA A 308 18.58 14.84 -1.89
N ARG A 309 19.69 15.23 -2.51
CA ARG A 309 20.48 16.40 -2.12
C ARG A 309 20.74 17.28 -3.32
N ILE A 310 20.92 18.57 -3.06
CA ILE A 310 21.24 19.55 -4.10
C ILE A 310 22.76 19.53 -4.31
N LEU A 311 23.18 19.54 -5.58
CA LEU A 311 24.57 19.67 -6.00
C LEU A 311 24.85 21.10 -6.47
N PRO A 312 26.12 21.49 -6.59
CA PRO A 312 26.51 22.68 -7.34
C PRO A 312 25.92 22.67 -8.77
N ASP A 313 25.86 23.86 -9.38
CA ASP A 313 25.37 24.06 -10.76
C ASP A 313 23.92 23.61 -10.98
N ASN A 314 23.06 23.73 -9.96
CA ASN A 314 21.66 23.32 -10.02
C ASN A 314 21.48 21.83 -10.39
N GLY A 315 22.45 20.99 -10.02
CA GLY A 315 22.36 19.54 -10.11
C GLY A 315 21.60 18.95 -8.93
N LYS A 316 21.10 17.72 -9.10
CA LYS A 316 20.48 16.95 -8.02
C LYS A 316 21.04 15.54 -7.99
N GLU A 317 21.31 15.04 -6.79
CA GLU A 317 21.73 13.66 -6.57
C GLU A 317 20.71 12.89 -5.74
N LEU A 318 20.33 11.72 -6.23
CA LEU A 318 19.41 10.79 -5.57
C LEU A 318 20.19 9.67 -4.90
N LEU A 319 19.79 9.32 -3.67
CA LEU A 319 20.35 8.19 -2.95
C LEU A 319 19.91 6.86 -3.58
N HIS A 320 20.88 5.97 -3.85
CA HIS A 320 20.59 4.66 -4.42
C HIS A 320 19.79 3.76 -3.45
N PRO A 321 18.93 2.86 -3.94
CA PRO A 321 18.04 2.04 -3.08
C PRO A 321 18.76 1.14 -2.07
N ALA A 322 19.99 0.67 -2.37
CA ALA A 322 20.73 -0.17 -1.43
C ALA A 322 21.00 0.53 -0.09
N GLU A 323 21.21 1.85 -0.08
CA GLU A 323 21.40 2.59 1.17
C GLU A 323 20.07 2.82 1.89
N GLN A 324 18.97 2.96 1.14
CA GLN A 324 17.62 3.03 1.72
C GLN A 324 17.26 1.71 2.43
N ILE A 325 17.56 0.56 1.82
CA ILE A 325 17.39 -0.76 2.45
C ILE A 325 18.25 -0.91 3.70
N GLN A 326 19.52 -0.50 3.64
CA GLN A 326 20.40 -0.49 4.83
C GLN A 326 19.86 0.41 5.94
N TYR A 327 19.36 1.59 5.57
CA TYR A 327 18.73 2.52 6.50
C TYR A 327 17.54 1.85 7.19
N PHE A 328 16.63 1.20 6.45
CA PHE A 328 15.51 0.47 7.06
C PHE A 328 16.00 -0.62 8.02
N LEU A 329 16.94 -1.49 7.58
CA LEU A 329 17.51 -2.53 8.43
C LEU A 329 18.15 -1.98 9.72
N LYS A 330 18.86 -0.86 9.64
CA LYS A 330 19.53 -0.21 10.78
C LYS A 330 18.53 0.38 11.79
N HIS A 331 17.35 0.77 11.32
CA HIS A 331 16.30 1.39 12.14
C HIS A 331 15.21 0.42 12.60
N LEU A 332 15.29 -0.87 12.22
CA LEU A 332 14.50 -1.95 12.81
C LEU A 332 15.00 -2.29 14.22
N LYS A 333 14.78 -1.36 15.14
CA LYS A 333 15.10 -1.50 16.56
C LYS A 333 13.81 -1.43 17.37
N PRO A 334 13.71 -2.16 18.49
CA PRO A 334 12.58 -2.02 19.40
C PRO A 334 12.44 -0.55 19.79
N LEU A 335 11.22 -0.01 19.69
CA LEU A 335 10.90 1.33 20.17
C LEU A 335 11.37 1.43 21.63
N MET A 336 10.95 0.48 22.47
CA MET A 336 11.39 0.38 23.87
C MET A 336 12.34 -0.81 24.03
N PRO A 337 13.68 -0.61 24.08
CA PRO A 337 14.61 -1.65 24.48
C PRO A 337 14.29 -2.19 25.88
N ASN A 338 14.61 -3.47 26.14
CA ASN A 338 14.27 -4.13 27.41
C ASN A 338 14.80 -3.39 28.66
N ASP A 339 15.94 -2.70 28.53
CA ASP A 339 16.54 -1.94 29.62
C ASP A 339 15.93 -0.53 29.77
N LEU A 340 15.23 -0.02 28.76
CA LEU A 340 14.65 1.32 28.77
C LEU A 340 13.46 1.40 29.74
N HIS A 341 12.68 0.32 29.91
CA HIS A 341 11.59 0.29 30.89
C HIS A 341 12.08 0.52 32.33
N THR A 342 13.28 0.04 32.66
CA THR A 342 13.90 0.25 33.97
C THR A 342 14.60 1.61 34.05
N ARG A 343 15.27 2.02 32.96
CA ARG A 343 16.02 3.29 32.92
C ARG A 343 15.12 4.52 32.81
N CYS A 344 13.94 4.44 32.20
CA CYS A 344 13.07 5.60 32.01
C CYS A 344 12.62 6.21 33.35
N LYS A 345 12.47 5.38 34.39
CA LYS A 345 12.13 5.80 35.76
C LYS A 345 13.26 6.55 36.47
N SER A 346 14.51 6.23 36.14
CA SER A 346 15.70 6.87 36.74
C SER A 346 16.31 7.96 35.86
N MET A 347 15.84 8.10 34.62
CA MET A 347 16.25 9.16 33.71
C MET A 347 15.75 10.52 34.18
N SER A 348 16.60 11.53 34.05
CA SER A 348 16.17 12.92 34.25
C SER A 348 15.06 13.30 33.27
N VAL A 349 14.38 14.41 33.56
CA VAL A 349 13.33 14.94 32.67
C VAL A 349 13.89 15.20 31.27
N ASP A 350 14.98 15.96 31.20
CA ASP A 350 15.66 16.31 29.95
C ASP A 350 16.12 15.09 29.13
N ALA A 351 16.58 14.03 29.81
CA ALA A 351 17.06 12.82 29.14
C ALA A 351 15.91 12.05 28.49
N TRP A 352 14.75 12.02 29.13
CA TRP A 352 13.53 11.44 28.57
C TRP A 352 12.99 12.26 27.41
N ASP A 353 12.89 13.57 27.56
CA ASP A 353 12.37 14.44 26.51
C ASP A 353 13.23 14.38 25.25
N LYS A 354 14.56 14.35 25.41
CA LYS A 354 15.51 14.15 24.30
C LYS A 354 15.39 12.78 23.64
N TYR A 355 14.93 11.77 24.37
CA TYR A 355 14.67 10.45 23.81
C TYR A 355 13.34 10.45 23.04
N VAL A 356 12.27 10.95 23.64
CA VAL A 356 10.93 11.06 23.02
C VAL A 356 11.00 11.89 21.75
N SER A 357 11.69 13.03 21.76
CA SER A 357 11.81 13.92 20.60
C SER A 357 12.47 13.27 19.39
N LYS A 358 13.18 12.15 19.54
CA LYS A 358 13.80 11.42 18.42
C LYS A 358 12.86 10.42 17.76
N VAL A 359 11.84 9.97 18.48
CA VAL A 359 10.90 8.94 18.02
C VAL A 359 9.51 9.52 17.77
N GLN A 360 9.22 10.69 18.31
CA GLN A 360 8.00 11.44 18.06
C GLN A 360 7.86 11.75 16.56
N GLY A 361 6.64 11.61 16.04
CA GLY A 361 6.32 11.78 14.63
C GLY A 361 6.74 10.60 13.74
N SER A 362 7.46 9.61 14.26
CA SER A 362 7.87 8.44 13.47
C SER A 362 6.74 7.42 13.28
N ILE A 363 6.91 6.56 12.28
CA ILE A 363 6.07 5.37 12.12
C ILE A 363 6.73 4.21 12.87
N VAL A 364 5.97 3.60 13.78
CA VAL A 364 6.38 2.41 14.51
C VAL A 364 5.67 1.19 13.93
N TRP A 365 6.41 0.10 13.78
CA TRP A 365 5.96 -1.09 13.08
C TRP A 365 5.92 -2.30 14.02
N PHE A 366 4.76 -2.93 14.10
CA PHE A 366 4.53 -4.16 14.84
C PHE A 366 3.99 -5.26 13.89
N PRO A 367 4.88 -5.96 13.14
CA PRO A 367 4.51 -6.80 11.99
C PRO A 367 3.47 -7.91 12.27
N LYS A 368 3.38 -8.32 13.53
CA LYS A 368 2.49 -9.38 13.99
C LYS A 368 1.07 -8.89 14.30
N HIS A 369 0.83 -7.58 14.33
CA HIS A 369 -0.46 -6.99 14.69
C HIS A 369 -1.14 -6.27 13.52
N ARG A 370 -2.38 -5.84 13.74
CA ARG A 370 -3.22 -5.10 12.79
C ARG A 370 -3.89 -3.89 13.47
N PRO A 371 -3.70 -2.65 12.97
CA PRO A 371 -2.83 -2.30 11.84
C PRO A 371 -1.36 -2.60 12.16
N ALA A 372 -0.58 -2.97 11.14
CA ALA A 372 0.82 -3.37 11.33
C ALA A 372 1.72 -2.17 11.70
N ALA A 373 1.36 -0.95 11.30
CA ALA A 373 2.12 0.25 11.60
C ALA A 373 1.20 1.37 12.09
N ILE A 374 1.71 2.18 13.01
CA ILE A 374 1.03 3.37 13.53
C ILE A 374 2.03 4.53 13.65
N ARG A 375 1.52 5.76 13.63
CA ARG A 375 2.32 6.95 13.92
C ARG A 375 2.41 7.15 15.43
N LEU A 376 3.62 7.42 15.91
CA LEU A 376 3.89 7.71 17.32
C LEU A 376 3.90 9.23 17.53
N ASP A 377 2.81 9.81 18.02
CA ASP A 377 2.75 11.26 18.29
C ASP A 377 3.13 11.63 19.73
N GLN A 378 2.94 10.72 20.68
CA GLN A 378 3.24 10.95 22.09
C GLN A 378 3.76 9.66 22.73
N LEU A 379 4.73 9.80 23.63
CA LEU A 379 5.27 8.70 24.44
C LEU A 379 5.44 9.18 25.87
N ASP A 380 4.55 8.73 26.74
CA ASP A 380 4.54 9.11 28.16
C ASP A 380 5.34 8.10 28.99
N ARG A 381 5.92 8.59 30.10
CA ARG A 381 6.38 7.74 31.19
C ARG A 381 5.37 7.88 32.33
N GLU A 382 4.87 6.76 32.83
CA GLU A 382 4.13 6.76 34.09
C GLU A 382 5.10 7.00 35.24
N ASP A 383 4.69 7.85 36.17
CA ASP A 383 5.45 8.20 37.39
C ASP A 383 5.65 7.01 38.34
#